data_AF-A0A2X3BQV3-F1
#
_entry.id   AF-A0A2X3BQV3-F1
#
_cell.length_a   1.000
_cell.length_b   1.000
_cell.length_c   1.000
_cell.angle_alpha   90.00
_cell.angle_beta   90.00
_cell.angle_gamma   90.00
#
_symmetry.space_group_name_H-M   'P 1'
#
loop_
_entity.id
_entity.type
_entity.pdbx_description
1 polymer ?
#
loop_
_entity_poly.entity_id
_entity_poly.type
_entity_poly.pdbx_seq_one_letter_code
_entity_poly.pdbx_strand_id
1 'polypeptide(L)'
;MIGMLGVRIWVQNQVDFADPVNLNTAAVAMVMAIANYTLVVGDVKFEGIAMGSFGAIVMYHVMRAISNLRGTKLEQASPASAPAGTELHSEAYSKRHADQEIRAAQGRSDAQN
;
A
#
# COMPACT_ATOMS: atom_id res chain seq x y z
N MET A 1 -6.84 -23.09 -2.42
CA MET A 1 -5.48 -23.28 -2.96
C MET A 1 -5.18 -22.45 -4.21
N ILE A 2 -6.16 -22.21 -5.12
CA ILE A 2 -5.97 -21.42 -6.35
C ILE A 2 -5.44 -19.98 -6.13
N GLY A 3 -5.84 -19.32 -5.03
CA GLY A 3 -5.41 -17.95 -4.73
C GLY A 3 -3.90 -17.81 -4.47
N MET A 4 -3.31 -18.74 -3.70
CA MET A 4 -1.87 -18.72 -3.41
C MET A 4 -1.02 -18.99 -4.65
N LEU A 5 -1.54 -19.79 -5.60
CA LEU A 5 -0.88 -20.02 -6.87
C LEU A 5 -0.85 -18.73 -7.72
N GLY A 6 -1.91 -17.92 -7.68
CA GLY A 6 -1.93 -16.61 -8.32
C GLY A 6 -0.89 -15.64 -7.74
N VAL A 7 -0.78 -15.55 -6.42
CA VAL A 7 0.25 -14.73 -5.75
C VAL A 7 1.65 -15.17 -6.16
N ARG A 8 1.89 -16.49 -6.25
CA ARG A 8 3.18 -17.02 -6.70
C ARG A 8 3.52 -16.58 -8.12
N ILE A 9 2.56 -16.58 -9.04
CA ILE A 9 2.77 -16.11 -10.42
C ILE A 9 3.19 -14.64 -10.43
N TRP A 10 2.57 -13.78 -9.62
CA TRP A 10 2.96 -12.37 -9.54
C TRP A 10 4.38 -12.18 -9.02
N VAL A 11 4.77 -12.92 -7.98
CA VAL A 11 6.13 -12.87 -7.44
C VAL A 11 7.14 -13.42 -8.46
N GLN A 12 6.81 -14.53 -9.13
CA GLN A 12 7.67 -15.12 -10.17
C GLN A 12 7.83 -14.19 -11.38
N ASN A 13 6.79 -13.43 -11.73
CA ASN A 13 6.83 -12.43 -12.79
C ASN A 13 7.42 -11.08 -12.34
N GLN A 14 7.99 -11.00 -11.14
CA GLN A 14 8.61 -9.78 -10.60
C GLN A 14 7.63 -8.59 -10.60
N VAL A 15 6.36 -8.82 -10.26
CA VAL A 15 5.39 -7.74 -10.11
C VAL A 15 5.81 -6.85 -8.94
N ASP A 16 6.12 -5.59 -9.24
CA ASP A 16 6.49 -4.60 -8.24
C ASP A 16 5.26 -4.10 -7.48
N PHE A 17 5.09 -4.55 -6.24
CA PHE A 17 4.03 -4.11 -5.34
C PHE A 17 4.35 -2.80 -4.59
N ALA A 18 5.54 -2.22 -4.78
CA ALA A 18 5.84 -0.88 -4.30
C ALA A 18 5.20 0.20 -5.19
N ASP A 19 4.89 -0.13 -6.46
CA ASP A 19 4.06 0.73 -7.30
C ASP A 19 2.60 0.68 -6.78
N PRO A 20 2.05 1.82 -6.28
CA PRO A 20 0.68 1.87 -5.77
C PRO A 20 -0.35 1.46 -6.83
N VAL A 21 -0.06 1.59 -8.12
CA VAL A 21 -0.94 1.12 -9.21
C VAL A 21 -1.08 -0.40 -9.15
N ASN A 22 0.04 -1.12 -9.00
CA ASN A 22 0.04 -2.57 -8.96
C ASN A 22 -0.56 -3.09 -7.65
N LEU A 23 -0.20 -2.47 -6.52
CA LEU A 23 -0.71 -2.84 -5.21
C LEU A 23 -2.23 -2.67 -5.12
N ASN A 24 -2.74 -1.50 -5.51
CA ASN A 24 -4.19 -1.23 -5.48
C ASN A 24 -4.94 -2.13 -6.45
N THR A 25 -4.39 -2.39 -7.64
CA THR A 25 -4.98 -3.33 -8.59
C THR A 25 -5.10 -4.73 -7.99
N ALA A 26 -4.03 -5.23 -7.37
CA ALA A 26 -4.02 -6.55 -6.74
C ALA A 26 -5.00 -6.63 -5.56
N ALA A 27 -5.07 -5.58 -4.72
CA ALA A 27 -6.00 -5.50 -3.60
C ALA A 27 -7.46 -5.54 -4.07
N VAL A 28 -7.81 -4.74 -5.07
CA VAL A 28 -9.18 -4.71 -5.62
C VAL A 28 -9.54 -6.04 -6.27
N ALA A 29 -8.63 -6.64 -7.04
CA ALA A 29 -8.84 -7.96 -7.65
C ALA A 29 -9.10 -9.03 -6.58
N MET A 30 -8.34 -9.01 -5.48
CA MET A 30 -8.52 -9.92 -4.35
C MET A 30 -9.88 -9.72 -3.68
N VAL A 31 -10.26 -8.47 -3.36
CA VAL A 31 -11.56 -8.13 -2.76
C VAL A 31 -12.70 -8.59 -3.66
N MET A 32 -12.62 -8.35 -4.97
CA MET A 32 -13.66 -8.78 -5.90
C MET A 32 -13.80 -10.29 -5.97
N ALA A 33 -12.68 -11.01 -5.92
CA ALA A 33 -12.68 -12.48 -5.97
C ALA A 33 -13.26 -13.10 -4.69
N ILE A 34 -12.94 -12.57 -3.50
CA ILE A 34 -13.45 -13.11 -2.23
C ILE A 34 -14.91 -12.74 -1.97
N ALA A 35 -15.37 -11.58 -2.45
CA ALA A 35 -16.74 -11.11 -2.26
C ALA A 35 -17.76 -11.78 -3.20
N ASN A 36 -17.30 -12.63 -4.13
CA ASN A 36 -18.11 -13.31 -5.13
C ASN A 36 -19.08 -12.37 -5.86
N TYR A 37 -18.59 -11.21 -6.31
CA TYR A 37 -19.43 -10.26 -7.02
C TYR A 37 -20.01 -10.88 -8.28
N THR A 38 -21.31 -10.66 -8.45
CA THR A 38 -22.09 -11.13 -9.59
C THR A 38 -22.59 -9.93 -10.35
N LEU A 39 -22.21 -9.83 -11.62
CA LEU A 39 -22.68 -8.81 -12.53
C LEU A 39 -23.60 -9.47 -13.56
N VAL A 40 -24.84 -8.97 -13.62
CA VAL A 40 -25.86 -9.49 -14.54
C VAL A 40 -26.06 -8.47 -15.64
N VAL A 41 -25.86 -8.88 -16.90
CA VAL A 41 -26.08 -8.06 -18.09
C VAL A 41 -27.01 -8.81 -19.03
N GLY A 42 -28.27 -8.37 -19.10
CA GLY A 42 -29.31 -9.10 -19.80
C GLY A 42 -29.47 -10.51 -19.23
N ASP A 43 -29.30 -11.52 -20.09
CA ASP A 43 -29.39 -12.94 -19.72
C ASP A 43 -28.05 -13.57 -19.29
N VAL A 44 -26.95 -12.80 -19.32
CA VAL A 44 -25.60 -13.30 -18.99
C VAL A 44 -25.19 -12.88 -17.58
N LYS A 45 -24.66 -13.84 -16.80
CA LYS A 45 -24.15 -13.61 -15.45
C LYS A 45 -22.64 -13.82 -15.43
N PHE A 46 -21.91 -12.81 -14.95
CA PHE A 46 -20.47 -12.87 -14.71
C PHE A 46 -20.24 -12.95 -13.21
N GLU A 47 -19.62 -14.03 -12.76
CA GLU A 47 -19.41 -14.31 -11.34
C GLU A 47 -17.93 -14.46 -11.00
N GLY A 48 -17.61 -14.20 -9.73
CA GLY A 48 -16.33 -14.55 -9.10
C GLY A 48 -15.10 -14.10 -9.89
N ILE A 49 -14.36 -15.08 -10.44
CA ILE A 49 -13.08 -14.88 -11.12
C ILE A 49 -13.22 -14.01 -12.38
N ALA A 50 -14.31 -14.14 -13.14
CA ALA A 50 -14.51 -13.32 -14.34
C ALA A 50 -14.58 -11.83 -13.97
N MET A 51 -15.33 -11.52 -12.91
CA MET A 51 -15.43 -10.16 -12.36
C MET A 51 -14.11 -9.69 -11.74
N GLY A 52 -13.39 -10.57 -11.04
CA GLY A 52 -12.08 -10.27 -10.47
C GLY A 52 -11.02 -9.94 -11.53
N SER A 53 -10.96 -10.70 -12.63
CA SER A 53 -10.06 -10.44 -13.75
C SER A 53 -10.42 -9.16 -14.50
N PHE A 54 -11.71 -8.94 -14.76
CA PHE A 54 -12.18 -7.71 -15.39
C PHE A 54 -11.83 -6.48 -14.54
N GLY A 55 -12.11 -6.54 -13.23
CA GLY A 55 -11.76 -5.49 -12.27
C GLY A 55 -10.27 -5.20 -12.23
N ALA A 56 -9.42 -6.23 -12.24
CA ALA A 56 -7.97 -6.07 -12.27
C ALA A 56 -7.49 -5.31 -13.52
N ILE A 57 -7.97 -5.72 -14.70
CA ILE A 57 -7.56 -5.10 -15.98
C ILE A 57 -8.01 -3.64 -16.03
N VAL A 58 -9.28 -3.37 -15.70
CA VAL A 58 -9.85 -2.02 -15.73
C VAL A 58 -9.12 -1.12 -14.74
N MET A 59 -8.93 -1.57 -13.51
CA MET A 59 -8.27 -0.78 -12.46
C MET A 59 -6.84 -0.43 -12.85
N TYR A 60 -6.08 -1.40 -13.36
CA TYR A 60 -4.71 -1.16 -13.82
C TYR A 60 -4.64 -0.08 -14.90
N HIS A 61 -5.47 -0.19 -15.94
CA HIS A 61 -5.44 0.76 -17.05
C HIS A 61 -5.89 2.15 -16.64
N VAL A 62 -6.95 2.25 -15.83
CA VAL A 62 -7.43 3.53 -15.31
C VAL A 62 -6.35 4.21 -14.47
N MET A 63 -5.76 3.49 -13.53
CA MET A 63 -4.70 4.03 -12.68
C MET A 63 -3.45 4.39 -13.48
N ARG A 64 -3.04 3.55 -14.42
CA ARG A 64 -1.86 3.82 -15.27
C ARG A 64 -2.07 5.01 -16.18
N ALA A 65 -3.27 5.15 -16.76
CA ALA A 65 -3.64 6.30 -17.58
C ALA A 65 -3.63 7.59 -16.75
N ILE A 66 -4.21 7.57 -15.54
CA ILE A 66 -4.22 8.72 -14.63
C ILE A 66 -2.80 9.09 -14.19
N SER A 67 -1.96 8.13 -13.81
CA SER A 67 -0.57 8.37 -13.40
C SER A 67 0.26 8.95 -14.55
N ASN A 68 0.05 8.47 -15.78
CA ASN A 68 0.71 9.02 -16.96
C ASN A 68 0.24 10.45 -17.28
N LEU A 69 -1.06 10.73 -17.15
CA LEU A 69 -1.63 12.06 -17.39
C LEU A 69 -1.23 13.08 -16.32
N ARG A 70 -1.11 12.66 -15.06
CA ARG A 70 -0.77 13.53 -13.93
C ARG A 70 0.73 13.77 -13.78
N GLY A 71 1.58 13.05 -14.52
CA GLY A 71 3.04 13.16 -14.40
C GLY A 71 3.59 12.72 -13.04
N THR A 72 2.75 12.18 -12.15
CA THR A 72 3.10 11.74 -10.79
C THR A 72 3.76 10.36 -10.81
N LYS A 73 4.71 10.13 -11.72
CA LYS A 73 5.39 8.83 -11.85
C LYS A 73 6.25 8.46 -10.64
N LEU A 74 6.32 9.30 -9.60
CA LEU A 74 7.34 9.23 -8.56
C LEU A 74 6.89 9.59 -7.13
N GLU A 75 5.60 9.78 -6.84
CA GLU A 75 5.23 9.81 -5.41
C GLU A 75 5.07 8.37 -4.92
N GLN A 76 6.22 7.75 -4.71
CA GLN A 76 6.34 6.57 -3.88
C GLN A 76 5.68 6.92 -2.54
N ALA A 77 4.58 6.23 -2.21
CA ALA A 77 4.26 6.01 -0.81
C ALA A 77 5.36 5.10 -0.29
N SER A 78 6.54 5.67 -0.04
CA SER A 78 7.67 4.94 0.47
C SER A 78 7.25 4.33 1.81
N PRO A 79 7.44 3.02 2.03
CA PRO A 79 7.27 2.44 3.35
C PRO A 79 8.16 3.13 4.40
N ALA A 80 9.10 3.99 3.99
CA ALA A 80 9.86 4.90 4.87
C ALA A 80 9.01 5.94 5.62
N SER A 81 7.73 6.15 5.28
CA SER A 81 6.84 7.00 6.08
C SER A 81 6.31 6.32 7.35
N ALA A 82 6.40 5.00 7.45
CA ALA A 82 6.31 4.29 8.73
C ALA A 82 7.74 4.02 9.21
N PRO A 83 8.12 4.41 10.45
CA PRO A 83 9.45 4.09 10.97
C PRO A 83 9.69 2.58 10.89
N ALA A 84 10.51 2.12 9.96
CA ALA A 84 10.78 0.69 9.71
C ALA A 84 11.72 0.07 10.77
N GLY A 85 11.81 0.68 11.96
CA GLY A 85 12.71 0.30 13.04
C GLY A 85 14.19 0.66 12.82
N THR A 86 14.66 0.71 11.57
CA THR A 86 16.06 1.09 11.22
C THR A 86 16.36 2.58 11.44
N GLU A 87 15.36 3.44 11.25
CA GLU A 87 15.43 4.89 11.47
C GLU A 87 15.59 5.29 12.95
N LEU A 88 15.22 4.39 13.89
CA LEU A 88 15.36 4.60 15.34
C LEU A 88 16.83 4.69 15.79
N HIS A 89 17.76 4.17 14.98
CA HIS A 89 19.21 4.24 15.23
C HIS A 89 19.90 5.41 14.54
N SER A 90 19.16 6.32 13.89
CA SER A 90 19.76 7.50 13.28
C SER A 90 20.24 8.51 14.33
N GLU A 91 21.41 9.10 14.10
CA GLU A 91 22.02 10.09 14.99
C GLU A 91 21.09 11.31 15.23
N ALA A 92 20.36 11.70 14.18
CA ALA A 92 19.37 12.76 14.22
C ALA A 92 18.17 12.45 15.12
N TYR A 93 17.72 11.19 15.18
CA TYR A 93 16.63 10.75 16.07
C TYR A 93 17.11 10.64 17.52
N SER A 94 18.29 10.07 17.74
CA SER A 94 18.89 9.95 19.07
C SER A 94 19.10 11.31 19.73
N LYS A 95 19.54 12.32 18.97
CA LYS A 95 19.76 13.68 19.47
C LYS A 95 18.46 14.36 19.90
N ARG A 96 17.38 14.17 19.16
CA ARG A 96 16.05 14.74 19.48
C ARG A 96 15.45 14.15 20.75
N HIS A 97 15.63 12.85 20.98
CA HIS A 97 15.19 12.19 22.22
C HIS A 97 16.01 12.64 23.43
N ALA A 98 17.34 12.72 23.30
CA ALA A 98 18.20 13.23 24.37
C ALA A 98 17.83 14.67 24.77
N ASP A 99 17.58 15.54 23.78
CA ASP A 99 17.17 16.93 24.04
C ASP A 99 15.78 17.01 24.71
N GLN A 100 14.85 16.11 24.37
CA GLN A 100 13.53 16.03 25.01
C GLN A 100 13.62 15.57 26.47
N GLU A 101 14.45 14.56 26.76
CA GLU A 101 14.66 14.09 28.14
C GLU A 101 15.27 15.18 29.01
N ILE A 102 16.25 15.93 28.49
CA ILE A 102 16.87 17.05 29.21
C ILE A 102 15.84 18.15 29.49
N ARG A 103 15.03 18.53 28.50
CA ARG A 103 13.96 19.54 28.69
C ARG A 103 12.89 19.09 29.66
N ALA A 104 12.54 17.80 29.66
CA ALA A 104 11.57 17.23 30.59
C ALA A 104 12.12 17.19 32.03
N ALA A 105 13.41 16.89 32.21
CA ALA A 105 14.08 16.95 33.52
C ALA A 105 14.15 18.40 34.04
N GLN A 106 14.43 19.35 33.16
CA GLN A 106 14.58 20.77 33.50
C GLN A 106 13.24 21.41 33.90
N GLY A 107 12.17 21.17 33.14
CA GLY A 107 10.83 21.66 33.49
C GLY A 107 10.26 21.05 34.77
N ARG A 108 10.72 19.85 35.18
CA ARG A 108 10.32 19.22 36.44
C ARG A 108 11.04 19.82 37.66
N SER A 109 12.27 20.30 37.45
CA SER A 109 13.04 21.04 38.46
C SER A 109 12.45 22.43 38.72
N ASP A 110 12.00 23.12 37.67
CA ASP A 110 11.43 24.46 37.77
C ASP A 110 10.04 24.47 38.42
N ALA A 111 9.32 23.34 38.39
CA ALA A 111 8.02 23.18 39.04
C ALA A 111 8.08 22.74 40.51
N GLN A 112 9.28 22.44 41.02
CA GLN A 112 9.51 21.97 42.41
C GLN A 112 10.14 23.04 43.34
N ASN A 113 10.46 24.23 42.83
CA ASN A 113 10.89 25.41 43.60
C ASN A 113 9.78 26.47 43.65
#